data_AF-A4A8U1-F1
#
_entry.id   AF-A4A8U1-F1
#
_cell.length_a   1.000
_cell.length_b   1.000
_cell.length_c   1.000
_cell.angle_alpha   90.00
_cell.angle_beta   90.00
_cell.angle_gamma   90.00
#
_symmetry.space_group_name_H-M   'P 1'
#
loop_
_entity.id
_entity.type
_entity.pdbx_description
1 polymer ?
#
loop_
_entity_poly.entity_id
_entity_poly.type
_entity_poly.pdbx_seq_one_letter_code
_entity_poly.pdbx_strand_id
1 'polypeptide(L)'
;MALERRRAAAVTLTVCQDEGRSAVVVTRRSASLRAHSRQWALPGGRRDQGESAIEGALRELQEEVGLSAAPPDVLGTLDDYATRSGYVITPVVVWTDRDWRELTPNPDEVELVKPFSFKELARQDSPNLQSIKESDGQVLSMNFHDDRIYAPTGAMLYQFREVAMFGRHTRVAHFDQPLFAWR
;
A
#
# COMPACT_ATOMS: atom_id res chain seq x y z
N MET A 1 -26.46 5.15 -12.84
CA MET A 1 -26.34 6.56 -12.39
C MET A 1 -25.70 6.59 -11.00
N ALA A 2 -24.42 6.19 -10.89
CA ALA A 2 -23.63 6.19 -9.65
C ALA A 2 -22.12 6.15 -9.97
N LEU A 3 -21.70 6.85 -11.03
CA LEU A 3 -20.29 7.17 -11.26
C LEU A 3 -19.99 8.54 -10.61
N GLU A 4 -20.53 8.78 -9.41
CA GLU A 4 -20.38 10.03 -8.69
C GLU A 4 -18.98 10.09 -8.06
N ARG A 5 -18.14 10.96 -8.62
CA ARG A 5 -16.88 11.51 -8.07
C ARG A 5 -16.14 10.61 -7.07
N ARG A 6 -15.51 9.54 -7.56
CA ARG A 6 -14.51 8.84 -6.76
C ARG A 6 -13.37 9.80 -6.41
N ARG A 7 -12.90 9.74 -5.16
CA ARG A 7 -11.80 10.57 -4.67
C ARG A 7 -10.48 9.96 -5.11
N ALA A 8 -9.56 10.77 -5.62
CA ALA A 8 -8.23 10.30 -6.00
C ALA A 8 -7.32 10.20 -4.77
N ALA A 9 -6.56 9.13 -4.68
CA ALA A 9 -5.54 8.89 -3.67
C ALA A 9 -4.29 8.28 -4.33
N ALA A 10 -3.15 8.44 -3.69
CA ALA A 10 -1.90 7.84 -4.12
C ALA A 10 -1.15 7.26 -2.93
N VAL A 11 -0.48 6.13 -3.15
CA VAL A 11 0.31 5.46 -2.12
C VAL A 11 1.66 5.05 -2.68
N THR A 12 2.63 4.83 -1.80
CA THR A 12 3.98 4.41 -2.16
C THR A 12 4.24 2.96 -1.83
N LEU A 13 4.73 2.20 -2.81
CA LEU A 13 5.44 0.95 -2.61
C LEU A 13 6.94 1.27 -2.58
N THR A 14 7.40 1.76 -1.44
CA THR A 14 8.79 2.19 -1.27
C THR A 14 9.68 0.99 -1.00
N VAL A 15 10.52 0.65 -1.99
CA VAL A 15 11.57 -0.35 -1.86
C VAL A 15 12.77 0.26 -1.17
N CYS A 16 13.18 -0.33 -0.05
CA CYS A 16 14.27 0.15 0.79
C CYS A 16 15.22 -0.99 1.17
N GLN A 17 16.32 -0.67 1.86
CA GLN A 17 17.20 -1.65 2.47
C GLN A 17 16.66 -2.14 3.82
N ASP A 18 16.90 -3.41 4.11
CA ASP A 18 16.75 -4.06 5.41
C ASP A 18 17.87 -5.08 5.57
N GLU A 19 18.90 -4.73 6.35
CA GLU A 19 20.05 -5.63 6.63
C GLU A 19 20.71 -6.18 5.35
N GLY A 20 20.87 -5.32 4.33
CA GLY A 20 21.46 -5.66 3.03
C GLY A 20 20.54 -6.45 2.09
N ARG A 21 19.24 -6.53 2.39
CA ARG A 21 18.20 -7.11 1.53
C ARG A 21 17.14 -6.06 1.19
N SER A 22 16.36 -6.32 0.15
CA SER A 22 15.25 -5.44 -0.22
C SER A 22 13.97 -5.78 0.55
N ALA A 23 13.25 -4.73 0.95
CA ALA A 23 11.94 -4.79 1.56
C ALA A 23 11.04 -3.68 1.02
N VAL A 24 9.73 -3.79 1.22
CA VAL A 24 8.77 -2.70 0.99
C VAL A 24 8.35 -2.11 2.33
N VAL A 25 8.36 -0.79 2.46
CA VAL A 25 7.91 -0.11 3.68
C VAL A 25 6.39 -0.21 3.83
N VAL A 26 5.94 -0.61 5.02
CA VAL A 26 4.53 -0.50 5.45
C VAL A 26 4.44 0.25 6.77
N THR A 27 3.37 1.02 6.95
CA THR A 27 3.11 1.82 8.14
C THR A 27 1.90 1.28 8.88
N ARG A 28 1.89 1.42 10.21
CA ARG A 28 0.69 1.21 11.03
C ARG A 28 0.15 2.56 11.44
N ARG A 29 -1.10 2.86 11.06
CA ARG A 29 -1.75 4.14 11.37
C ARG A 29 -1.90 4.36 12.88
N SER A 30 -1.66 5.60 13.32
CA SER A 30 -1.81 6.01 14.71
C SER A 30 -3.21 5.73 15.26
N ALA A 31 -3.28 5.37 16.55
CA ALA A 31 -4.53 5.03 17.22
C ALA A 31 -5.47 6.24 17.41
N SER A 32 -4.94 7.47 17.31
CA SER A 32 -5.70 8.73 17.43
C SER A 32 -6.53 9.06 16.19
N LEU A 33 -6.27 8.42 15.05
CA LEU A 33 -6.96 8.69 13.80
C LEU A 33 -8.37 8.06 13.80
N ARG A 34 -9.37 8.86 13.38
CA ARG A 34 -10.80 8.49 13.40
C ARG A 34 -11.17 7.30 12.48
N ALA A 35 -10.32 6.97 11.49
CA ALA A 35 -10.54 5.88 10.54
C ALA A 35 -9.32 4.95 10.48
N HIS A 36 -9.58 3.64 10.36
CA HIS A 36 -8.56 2.59 10.14
C HIS A 36 -7.43 2.57 11.19
N SER A 37 -7.75 2.82 12.46
CA SER A 37 -6.76 2.77 13.55
C SER A 37 -6.08 1.39 13.61
N ARG A 38 -4.75 1.40 13.77
CA ARG A 38 -3.89 0.21 13.85
C ARG A 38 -3.88 -0.72 12.62
N GLN A 39 -4.41 -0.29 11.48
CA GLN A 39 -4.29 -1.06 10.24
C GLN A 39 -2.93 -0.81 9.58
N TRP A 40 -2.36 -1.87 8.99
CA TRP A 40 -1.18 -1.76 8.13
C TRP A 40 -1.58 -1.19 6.76
N ALA A 41 -0.84 -0.17 6.34
CA ALA A 41 -1.05 0.56 5.10
C ALA A 41 0.29 0.81 4.39
N LEU A 42 0.21 1.19 3.13
CA LEU A 42 1.31 1.82 2.42
C LEU A 42 1.29 3.32 2.77
N PRO A 43 2.45 3.99 2.89
CA PRO A 43 2.46 5.44 3.06
C PRO A 43 1.72 6.11 1.92
N GLY A 44 0.81 7.03 2.23
CA GLY A 44 -0.01 7.65 1.22
C GLY A 44 -1.36 8.13 1.69
N GLY A 45 -1.97 8.96 0.86
CA GLY A 45 -3.16 9.70 1.22
C GLY A 45 -3.95 10.21 0.03
N ARG A 46 -4.84 11.14 0.34
CA ARG A 46 -5.68 11.78 -0.67
C ARG A 46 -4.80 12.68 -1.54
N ARG A 47 -5.06 12.68 -2.85
CA ARG A 47 -4.40 13.62 -3.76
C ARG A 47 -5.05 15.00 -3.69
N ASP A 48 -4.21 16.02 -3.69
CA ASP A 48 -4.64 17.40 -3.73
C ASP A 48 -5.07 17.83 -5.13
N GLN A 49 -5.82 18.93 -5.21
CA GLN A 49 -6.32 19.42 -6.50
C GLN A 49 -5.16 19.92 -7.36
N GLY A 50 -5.04 19.36 -8.58
CA GLY A 50 -3.98 19.70 -9.53
C GLY A 50 -2.72 18.84 -9.38
N GLU A 51 -2.64 18.03 -8.34
CA GLU A 51 -1.52 17.13 -8.07
C GLU A 51 -1.61 15.86 -8.92
N SER A 52 -0.49 15.45 -9.53
CA SER A 52 -0.35 14.12 -10.14
C SER A 52 -0.33 13.01 -9.08
N ALA A 53 -0.48 11.75 -9.48
CA ALA A 53 -0.39 10.64 -8.53
C ALA A 53 1.01 10.52 -7.92
N ILE A 54 2.05 10.80 -8.70
CA ILE A 54 3.45 10.74 -8.25
C ILE A 54 3.72 11.85 -7.23
N GLU A 55 3.33 13.10 -7.53
CA GLU A 55 3.52 14.22 -6.60
C GLU A 55 2.86 13.94 -5.25
N GLY A 56 1.60 13.46 -5.25
CA GLY A 56 0.89 13.13 -4.02
C GLY A 56 1.52 11.99 -3.24
N ALA A 57 1.92 10.92 -3.93
CA ALA A 57 2.62 9.81 -3.29
C ALA A 57 3.94 10.26 -2.63
N LEU A 58 4.74 11.11 -3.30
CA LEU A 58 6.01 11.59 -2.77
C LEU A 58 5.84 12.59 -1.62
N ARG A 59 4.83 13.46 -1.68
CA ARG A 59 4.47 14.37 -0.58
C ARG A 59 4.09 13.58 0.68
N GLU A 60 3.17 12.63 0.55
CA GLU A 60 2.71 11.79 1.67
C GLU A 60 3.85 10.93 2.24
N LEU A 61 4.75 10.41 1.39
CA LEU A 61 5.94 9.68 1.83
C LEU A 61 6.85 10.55 2.71
N GLN A 62 7.03 11.82 2.35
CA GLN A 62 7.78 12.76 3.17
C GLN A 62 7.04 13.09 4.48
N GLU A 63 5.73 13.33 4.41
CA GLU A 63 4.90 13.73 5.57
C GLU A 63 4.75 12.61 6.60
N GLU A 64 4.52 11.37 6.16
CA GLU A 64 4.23 10.24 7.05
C GLU A 64 5.51 9.58 7.61
N VAL A 65 6.58 9.45 6.81
CA VAL A 65 7.79 8.70 7.18
C VAL A 65 9.10 9.46 7.00
N GLY A 66 9.05 10.76 6.69
CA GLY A 66 10.22 11.63 6.65
C GLY A 66 11.19 11.37 5.49
N LEU A 67 10.79 10.58 4.49
CA LEU A 67 11.64 10.22 3.36
C LEU A 67 11.44 11.16 2.17
N SER A 68 12.48 11.94 1.87
CA SER A 68 12.50 12.78 0.68
C SER A 68 12.90 11.96 -0.54
N ALA A 69 11.99 11.83 -1.49
CA ALA A 69 12.24 11.21 -2.79
C ALA A 69 11.79 12.16 -3.91
N ALA A 70 12.38 11.99 -5.09
CA ALA A 70 12.17 12.82 -6.27
C ALA A 70 11.72 11.97 -7.48
N PRO A 71 11.23 12.59 -8.57
CA PRO A 71 10.79 11.83 -9.75
C PRO A 71 11.79 10.79 -10.31
N PRO A 72 13.13 10.99 -10.27
CA PRO A 72 14.09 9.96 -10.69
C PRO A 72 14.11 8.71 -9.80
N ASP A 73 13.63 8.80 -8.55
CA ASP A 73 13.54 7.67 -7.62
C ASP A 73 12.29 6.82 -7.87
N VAL A 74 11.38 7.29 -8.72
CA VAL A 74 10.14 6.59 -9.09
C VAL A 74 10.43 5.60 -10.21
N LEU A 75 10.21 4.31 -9.93
CA LEU A 75 10.40 3.24 -10.91
C LEU A 75 9.20 3.08 -11.85
N GLY A 76 8.02 3.51 -11.42
CA GLY A 76 6.79 3.45 -12.19
C GLY A 76 5.53 3.39 -11.31
N THR A 77 4.40 3.10 -11.93
CA THR A 77 3.11 2.94 -11.25
C THR A 77 2.53 1.55 -11.51
N LEU A 78 1.77 1.03 -10.55
CA LEU A 78 0.94 -0.16 -10.74
C LEU A 78 -0.50 0.23 -11.09
N ASP A 79 -1.40 -0.76 -11.18
CA ASP A 79 -2.78 -0.49 -11.56
C ASP A 79 -3.54 0.21 -10.44
N ASP A 80 -4.42 1.12 -10.85
CA ASP A 80 -5.36 1.75 -9.94
C ASP A 80 -6.25 0.71 -9.26
N TYR A 81 -6.45 0.89 -7.94
CA TYR A 81 -7.37 0.09 -7.15
C TYR A 81 -8.55 0.94 -6.66
N ALA A 82 -9.75 0.62 -7.12
CA ALA A 82 -10.98 1.30 -6.70
C ALA A 82 -11.52 0.69 -5.41
N THR A 83 -11.68 1.51 -4.36
CA THR A 83 -12.18 1.05 -3.07
C THR A 83 -13.70 1.16 -2.96
N ARG A 84 -14.32 0.35 -2.09
CA ARG A 84 -15.73 0.47 -1.72
C ARG A 84 -16.04 1.79 -0.98
N SER A 85 -15.06 2.34 -0.27
CA SER A 85 -15.14 3.66 0.37
C SER A 85 -15.11 4.84 -0.61
N GLY A 86 -15.04 4.59 -1.92
CA GLY A 86 -15.15 5.61 -2.97
C GLY A 86 -13.82 6.26 -3.36
N TYR A 87 -12.68 5.67 -3.01
CA TYR A 87 -11.36 6.11 -3.49
C TYR A 87 -10.94 5.35 -4.75
N VAL A 88 -10.12 5.98 -5.58
CA VAL A 88 -9.27 5.32 -6.58
C VAL A 88 -7.83 5.58 -6.16
N ILE A 89 -7.12 4.51 -5.80
CA ILE A 89 -5.76 4.56 -5.27
C ILE A 89 -4.79 4.20 -6.40
N THR A 90 -3.88 5.10 -6.73
CA THR A 90 -2.77 4.84 -7.66
C THR A 90 -1.52 4.43 -6.87
N PRO A 91 -0.99 3.21 -7.04
CA PRO A 91 0.24 2.78 -6.37
C PRO A 91 1.47 3.23 -7.16
N VAL A 92 2.37 3.95 -6.49
CA VAL A 92 3.63 4.47 -7.06
C VAL A 92 4.78 3.68 -6.46
N VAL A 93 5.63 3.08 -7.31
CA VAL A 93 6.80 2.32 -6.86
C VAL A 93 7.99 3.26 -6.78
N VAL A 94 8.57 3.37 -5.60
CA VAL A 94 9.70 4.27 -5.30
C VAL A 94 10.88 3.43 -4.82
N TRP A 95 12.09 3.77 -5.24
CA TRP A 95 13.31 3.13 -4.77
C TRP A 95 14.11 4.08 -3.87
N THR A 96 14.70 3.53 -2.81
CA THR A 96 15.70 4.24 -2.01
C THR A 96 16.80 3.27 -1.57
N ASP A 97 18.02 3.78 -1.42
CA ASP A 97 19.16 3.07 -0.85
C ASP A 97 19.19 3.13 0.70
N ARG A 98 18.28 3.89 1.31
CA ARG A 98 18.13 4.03 2.77
C ARG A 98 17.72 2.73 3.44
N ASP A 99 18.25 2.48 4.64
CA ASP A 99 17.68 1.46 5.53
C ASP A 99 16.34 1.95 6.09
N TRP A 100 15.35 1.08 6.19
CA TRP A 100 14.03 1.46 6.72
C TRP A 100 14.11 2.01 8.16
N ARG A 101 15.15 1.66 8.92
CA ARG A 101 15.39 2.17 10.28
C ARG A 101 15.81 3.65 10.30
N GLU A 102 16.22 4.22 9.15
CA GLU A 102 16.51 5.64 9.00
C GLU A 102 15.23 6.49 8.79
N LEU A 103 14.08 5.85 8.54
CA LEU A 103 12.82 6.54 8.34
C LEU A 103 12.32 7.16 9.64
N THR A 104 11.76 8.36 9.55
CA THR A 104 11.30 9.13 10.69
C THR A 104 9.78 9.24 10.64
N PRO A 105 9.03 8.34 11.32
CA PRO A 105 7.56 8.39 11.31
C PRO A 105 7.06 9.68 11.95
N ASN A 106 6.06 10.29 11.33
CA ASN A 106 5.27 11.34 11.96
C ASN A 106 4.34 10.72 13.01
N PRO A 107 4.53 11.00 14.32
CA PRO A 107 3.77 10.34 15.38
C PRO A 107 2.28 10.67 15.38
N ASP A 108 1.86 11.75 14.73
CA ASP A 108 0.45 12.13 14.62
C ASP A 108 -0.31 11.18 13.68
N GLU A 109 0.39 10.54 12.75
CA GLU A 109 -0.20 9.73 11.67
C GLU A 109 0.25 8.28 11.67
N VAL A 110 1.51 8.02 12.04
CA VAL A 110 2.17 6.72 11.96
C VAL A 110 2.64 6.29 13.34
N GLU A 111 2.11 5.16 13.81
CA GLU A 111 2.55 4.52 15.05
C GLU A 111 3.82 3.70 14.86
N LEU A 112 3.88 2.93 13.77
CA LEU A 112 5.00 2.04 13.45
C LEU A 112 5.33 2.08 11.97
N VAL A 113 6.63 1.95 11.68
CA VAL A 113 7.16 1.64 10.35
C VAL A 113 7.80 0.27 10.42
N LYS A 114 7.50 -0.59 9.45
CA LYS A 114 8.08 -1.94 9.37
C LYS A 114 8.44 -2.33 7.93
N PRO A 115 9.49 -3.14 7.74
CA PRO A 115 9.84 -3.69 6.44
C PRO A 115 8.98 -4.93 6.15
N PHE A 116 8.35 -4.98 4.98
CA PHE A 116 7.82 -6.20 4.39
C PHE A 116 8.88 -6.78 3.46
N SER A 117 9.70 -7.68 3.99
CA SER A 117 10.84 -8.23 3.26
C SER A 117 10.42 -8.92 1.96
N PHE A 118 11.27 -8.89 0.93
CA PHE A 118 11.00 -9.62 -0.31
C PHE A 118 10.86 -11.13 -0.05
N LYS A 119 11.55 -11.67 0.96
CA LYS A 119 11.39 -13.06 1.39
C LYS A 119 9.97 -13.33 1.91
N GLU A 120 9.40 -12.45 2.73
CA GLU A 120 8.03 -12.59 3.21
C GLU A 120 7.01 -12.38 2.08
N LEU A 121 7.22 -11.40 1.20
CA LEU A 121 6.36 -11.18 0.02
C LEU A 121 6.33 -12.42 -0.89
N ALA A 122 7.46 -13.12 -1.02
CA ALA A 122 7.60 -14.30 -1.86
C ALA A 122 7.06 -15.60 -1.25
N ARG A 123 6.55 -15.59 -0.01
CA ARG A 123 6.05 -16.81 0.65
C ARG A 123 5.00 -17.53 -0.20
N GLN A 124 5.02 -18.85 -0.17
CA GLN A 124 4.09 -19.69 -0.95
C GLN A 124 2.71 -19.80 -0.30
N ASP A 125 2.61 -19.59 1.01
CA ASP A 125 1.36 -19.55 1.77
C ASP A 125 0.69 -18.16 1.76
N SER A 126 1.15 -17.27 0.86
CA SER A 126 0.65 -15.91 0.64
C SER A 126 0.60 -15.65 -0.88
N PRO A 127 -0.43 -14.98 -1.45
CA PRO A 127 -1.59 -14.43 -0.78
C PRO A 127 -2.56 -15.52 -0.32
N ASN A 128 -3.52 -15.11 0.49
CA ASN A 128 -4.65 -15.91 0.88
C ASN A 128 -5.90 -15.35 0.20
N LEU A 129 -6.73 -16.23 -0.32
CA LEU A 129 -7.98 -15.89 -1.00
C LEU A 129 -9.15 -16.50 -0.24
N GLN A 130 -10.13 -15.67 0.13
CA GLN A 130 -11.31 -16.11 0.86
C GLN A 130 -12.57 -15.66 0.13
N SER A 131 -13.51 -16.58 -0.09
CA SER A 131 -14.86 -16.25 -0.51
C SER A 131 -15.72 -15.86 0.70
N ILE A 132 -16.53 -14.83 0.55
CA ILE A 132 -17.49 -14.36 1.57
C ILE A 132 -18.91 -14.39 0.97
N LYS A 133 -19.95 -14.37 1.81
CA LYS A 133 -21.34 -14.50 1.31
C LYS A 133 -21.83 -13.22 0.62
N GLU A 134 -21.24 -12.10 0.99
CA GLU A 134 -21.68 -10.76 0.64
C GLU A 134 -21.02 -10.23 -0.63
N SER A 135 -20.09 -11.00 -1.24
CA SER A 135 -19.44 -10.64 -2.49
C SER A 135 -19.18 -11.86 -3.37
N ASP A 136 -19.34 -11.67 -4.68
CA ASP A 136 -18.99 -12.67 -5.69
C ASP A 136 -17.47 -12.73 -5.94
N GLY A 137 -16.72 -11.71 -5.51
CA GLY A 137 -15.25 -11.66 -5.58
C GLY A 137 -14.56 -12.32 -4.38
N GLN A 138 -13.29 -12.65 -4.54
CA GLN A 138 -12.47 -13.17 -3.45
C GLN A 138 -11.81 -12.03 -2.66
N VAL A 139 -11.87 -12.12 -1.34
CA VAL A 139 -11.12 -11.23 -0.44
C VAL A 139 -9.66 -11.68 -0.40
N LEU A 140 -8.75 -10.77 -0.78
CA LEU A 140 -7.31 -11.02 -0.77
C LEU A 140 -6.66 -10.48 0.50
N SER A 141 -5.73 -11.26 1.06
CA SER A 141 -4.83 -10.81 2.13
C SER A 141 -3.42 -11.39 1.99
N MET A 142 -2.43 -10.60 2.41
CA MET A 142 -1.02 -10.98 2.47
C MET A 142 -0.64 -11.28 3.93
N ASN A 143 0.11 -12.36 4.16
CA ASN A 143 0.68 -12.64 5.48
C ASN A 143 1.84 -11.67 5.76
N PHE A 144 1.82 -10.99 6.90
CA PHE A 144 2.84 -10.02 7.29
C PHE A 144 3.18 -10.20 8.77
N HIS A 145 4.38 -10.71 9.05
CA HIS A 145 4.75 -11.19 10.39
C HIS A 145 3.66 -12.12 10.98
N ASP A 146 3.14 -11.80 12.17
CA ASP A 146 2.05 -12.52 12.84
C ASP A 146 0.65 -11.96 12.51
N ASP A 147 0.55 -11.09 11.51
CA ASP A 147 -0.67 -10.37 11.12
C ASP A 147 -1.01 -10.58 9.63
N ARG A 148 -2.10 -9.96 9.17
CA ARG A 148 -2.57 -10.02 7.79
C ARG A 148 -2.91 -8.63 7.26
N ILE A 149 -2.40 -8.34 6.07
CA ILE A 149 -2.72 -7.11 5.35
C ILE A 149 -3.76 -7.44 4.27
N TYR A 150 -5.00 -6.98 4.48
CA TYR A 150 -6.10 -7.18 3.53
C TYR A 150 -6.07 -6.14 2.40
N ALA A 151 -6.80 -6.40 1.32
CA ALA A 151 -7.10 -5.39 0.30
C ALA A 151 -7.73 -4.12 0.93
N PRO A 152 -7.43 -2.91 0.44
CA PRO A 152 -6.69 -2.60 -0.79
C PRO A 152 -5.17 -2.78 -0.68
N THR A 153 -4.57 -2.54 0.49
CA THR A 153 -3.11 -2.59 0.72
C THR A 153 -2.52 -3.94 0.30
N GLY A 154 -3.11 -5.04 0.76
CA GLY A 154 -2.65 -6.40 0.43
C GLY A 154 -2.71 -6.70 -1.07
N ALA A 155 -3.71 -6.18 -1.78
CA ALA A 155 -3.84 -6.37 -3.22
C ALA A 155 -2.73 -5.64 -3.99
N MET A 156 -2.38 -4.42 -3.58
CA MET A 156 -1.28 -3.65 -4.18
C MET A 156 0.08 -4.29 -3.90
N LEU A 157 0.32 -4.78 -2.67
CA LEU A 157 1.52 -5.55 -2.32
C LEU A 157 1.63 -6.86 -3.12
N TYR A 158 0.51 -7.55 -3.32
CA TYR A 158 0.46 -8.74 -4.17
C TYR A 158 0.79 -8.39 -5.63
N GLN A 159 0.22 -7.30 -6.17
CA GLN A 159 0.54 -6.88 -7.53
C GLN A 159 2.02 -6.53 -7.69
N PHE A 160 2.59 -5.81 -6.73
CA PHE A 160 4.02 -5.50 -6.69
C PHE A 160 4.86 -6.79 -6.74
N ARG A 161 4.56 -7.77 -5.88
CA ARG A 161 5.24 -9.07 -5.88
C ARG A 161 5.19 -9.72 -7.26
N GLU A 162 4.02 -9.82 -7.86
CA GLU A 162 3.85 -10.52 -9.13
C GLU A 162 4.58 -9.79 -10.28
N VAL A 163 4.41 -8.48 -10.38
CA VAL A 163 4.93 -7.67 -11.49
C VAL A 163 6.42 -7.37 -11.30
N ALA A 164 6.80 -6.75 -10.18
CA ALA A 164 8.14 -6.22 -9.97
C ALA A 164 9.14 -7.31 -9.54
N MET A 165 8.72 -8.29 -8.73
CA MET A 165 9.65 -9.33 -8.25
C MET A 165 9.70 -10.54 -9.19
N PHE A 166 8.58 -10.89 -9.82
CA PHE A 166 8.48 -12.12 -10.62
C PHE A 166 8.24 -11.91 -12.11
N GLY A 167 8.09 -10.66 -12.58
CA GLY A 167 7.89 -10.37 -14.00
C GLY A 167 6.58 -10.91 -14.57
N ARG A 168 5.57 -11.16 -13.73
CA ARG A 168 4.26 -11.67 -14.13
C ARG A 168 3.26 -10.54 -14.27
N HIS A 169 2.56 -10.49 -15.39
CA HIS A 169 1.47 -9.54 -15.59
C HIS A 169 0.24 -9.99 -14.78
N THR A 170 -0.05 -9.28 -13.69
CA THR A 170 -1.13 -9.63 -12.77
C THR A 170 -1.99 -8.41 -12.47
N ARG A 171 -3.31 -8.54 -12.69
CA ARG A 171 -4.33 -7.54 -12.33
C ARG A 171 -4.91 -7.87 -10.97
N VAL A 172 -5.21 -6.85 -10.15
CA VAL A 172 -5.73 -7.07 -8.78
C VAL A 172 -7.04 -6.35 -8.47
N ALA A 173 -7.56 -5.54 -9.39
CA ALA A 173 -8.79 -4.76 -9.19
C ALA A 173 -10.06 -5.59 -8.99
N HIS A 174 -10.02 -6.90 -9.24
CA HIS A 174 -11.15 -7.82 -9.06
C HIS A 174 -11.20 -8.45 -7.66
N PHE A 175 -10.14 -8.31 -6.85
CA PHE A 175 -10.15 -8.78 -5.46
C PHE A 175 -10.95 -7.82 -4.59
N ASP A 176 -11.78 -8.38 -3.71
CA ASP A 176 -12.62 -7.63 -2.80
C ASP A 176 -11.92 -7.27 -1.49
N GLN A 177 -12.50 -6.28 -0.83
CA GLN A 177 -12.12 -5.87 0.53
C GLN A 177 -12.88 -6.70 1.56
N PRO A 178 -12.32 -6.94 2.76
CA PRO A 178 -13.01 -7.64 3.83
C PRO A 178 -14.21 -6.83 4.33
N LEU A 179 -15.23 -7.51 4.89
CA LEU A 179 -16.48 -6.87 5.36
C LEU A 179 -16.28 -5.70 6.32
N PHE A 180 -15.27 -5.77 7.19
CA PHE A 180 -14.99 -4.71 8.15
C PHE A 180 -14.51 -3.40 7.49
N ALA A 181 -14.04 -3.45 6.24
CA ALA A 181 -13.59 -2.29 5.48
C ALA A 181 -14.71 -1.66 4.61
N TRP A 182 -15.96 -2.14 4.72
CA TRP A 182 -17.09 -1.66 3.93
C TRP A 182 -17.84 -0.49 4.57
N ARG A 183 -17.41 -0.02 5.75
CA ARG A 183 -18.04 1.06 6.50
C ARG A 183 -17.30 2.39 6.34
#